data_AF-A0A9X0BDM3-F1
#
_entry.id   AF-A0A9X0BDM3-F1
#
_cell.length_a   1.000
_cell.length_b   1.000
_cell.length_c   1.000
_cell.angle_alpha   90.00
_cell.angle_beta   90.00
_cell.angle_gamma   90.00
#
_symmetry.space_group_name_H-M   'P 1'
#
loop_
_entity.id
_entity.type
_entity.pdbx_description
1 polymer ?
#
loop_
_entity_poly.entity_id
_entity_poly.type
_entity_poly.pdbx_seq_one_letter_code
_entity_poly.pdbx_strand_id
1 'polypeptide(L)'
;MGNLPEDRPKSKPLEVQSTSDPRIIESPEERKEEEMKDDLFHSPSYLVYQAIVGPAFEFFVQAQQVVRRIICIDLHHRSRGTLSDEFEVLQIAHKVGADLETLWHRRPSVIDVYGQPEALHDTLCAPVALEVCRTFRQYVANFLANFIYLHRVAFAIYPRTDRVNGAVDKIIQLATIESAGSLPGHLPVSFMWPIFIAGLEGSQDQRQWIVQEMQRMAAARENEPATSISRHPSADKILLLLEEMTRRQDVSRSWADSRCVRRELFSNPFVII
;
A
#
# COMPACT_ATOMS: atom_id res chain seq x y z
N MET A 1 6.57 55.52 46.02
CA MET A 1 7.36 54.64 46.90
C MET A 1 6.71 54.67 48.28
N GLY A 2 6.34 53.61 48.97
CA GLY A 2 6.21 52.18 48.67
C GLY A 2 5.47 51.63 49.89
N ASN A 3 4.22 51.18 49.69
CA ASN A 3 3.33 50.71 50.76
C ASN A 3 3.60 49.25 51.10
N LEU A 4 3.73 48.94 52.38
CA LEU A 4 3.39 47.65 52.99
C LEU A 4 2.77 47.94 54.37
N PRO A 5 1.61 47.35 54.68
CA PRO A 5 1.29 46.95 56.04
C PRO A 5 1.14 45.42 56.10
N GLU A 6 1.84 44.80 57.06
CA GLU A 6 1.47 43.48 57.57
C GLU A 6 0.20 43.64 58.41
N ASP A 7 -0.87 42.93 58.05
CA ASP A 7 -1.98 42.66 58.94
C ASP A 7 -2.44 41.21 58.77
N ARG A 8 -2.53 40.49 59.89
CA ARG A 8 -3.16 39.16 59.92
C ARG A 8 -4.65 39.33 59.66
N PRO A 9 -5.31 38.31 59.09
CA PRO A 9 -6.53 37.86 59.77
C PRO A 9 -6.74 36.34 59.81
N LYS A 10 -7.73 35.99 60.64
CA LYS A 10 -8.12 34.68 61.15
C LYS A 10 -8.94 33.83 60.16
N SER A 11 -8.73 32.51 60.27
CA SER A 11 -9.66 31.35 60.19
C SER A 11 -10.73 31.26 59.09
N LYS A 12 -10.74 30.12 58.37
CA LYS A 12 -11.93 29.38 57.87
C LYS A 12 -11.53 27.92 57.51
N PRO A 13 -12.47 26.97 57.37
CA PRO A 13 -12.39 25.61 57.92
C PRO A 13 -11.91 24.53 56.94
N LEU A 14 -11.56 23.36 57.50
CA LEU A 14 -11.27 22.10 56.81
C LEU A 14 -12.41 21.69 55.86
N GLU A 15 -12.15 21.77 54.56
CA GLU A 15 -12.92 21.06 53.54
C GLU A 15 -12.19 19.77 53.16
N VAL A 16 -12.88 18.65 53.38
CA VAL A 16 -12.50 17.31 52.92
C VAL A 16 -12.55 17.32 51.39
N GLN A 17 -11.38 17.37 50.74
CA GLN A 17 -11.30 17.10 49.32
C GLN A 17 -11.45 15.58 49.09
N SER A 18 -12.66 15.16 48.71
CA SER A 18 -12.87 13.89 48.04
C SER A 18 -12.31 13.99 46.62
N THR A 19 -11.10 13.50 46.40
CA THR A 19 -10.58 13.24 45.06
C THR A 19 -11.30 12.02 44.50
N SER A 20 -12.46 12.23 43.89
CA SER A 20 -13.07 11.25 42.99
C SER A 20 -12.41 11.40 41.62
N ASP A 21 -11.36 10.61 41.38
CA ASP A 21 -10.91 10.32 40.01
C ASP A 21 -12.10 9.79 39.20
N PRO A 22 -12.40 10.33 38.02
CA PRO A 22 -13.33 9.69 37.11
C PRO A 22 -12.64 8.44 36.55
N ARG A 23 -12.75 7.33 37.28
CA ARG A 23 -12.50 6.01 36.70
C ARG A 23 -13.44 5.89 35.51
N ILE A 24 -12.86 5.87 34.32
CA ILE A 24 -13.51 5.40 33.11
C ILE A 24 -13.97 3.98 33.43
N ILE A 25 -15.25 3.80 33.72
CA ILE A 25 -15.84 2.48 33.87
C ILE A 25 -16.03 1.97 32.45
N GLU A 26 -15.00 1.34 31.89
CA GLU A 26 -15.13 0.54 30.67
C GLU A 26 -16.29 -0.42 30.87
N SER A 27 -17.21 -0.39 29.90
CA SER A 27 -18.41 -1.19 29.94
C SER A 27 -18.07 -2.69 29.92
N PRO A 28 -18.92 -3.56 30.50
CA PRO A 28 -18.71 -5.00 30.47
C PRO A 28 -18.64 -5.59 29.05
N GLU A 29 -19.16 -4.87 28.05
CA GLU A 29 -19.09 -5.23 26.63
C GLU A 29 -17.72 -4.89 26.04
N GLU A 30 -17.17 -3.71 26.32
CA GLU A 30 -15.81 -3.32 25.90
C GLU A 30 -14.74 -4.25 26.49
N ARG A 31 -14.85 -4.63 27.77
CA ARG A 31 -13.91 -5.59 28.39
C ARG A 31 -13.98 -6.98 27.77
N LYS A 32 -15.18 -7.45 27.42
CA LYS A 32 -15.33 -8.76 26.76
C LYS A 32 -14.78 -8.74 25.34
N GLU A 33 -14.93 -7.64 24.62
CA GLU A 33 -14.32 -7.48 23.29
C GLU A 33 -12.79 -7.40 23.37
N GLU A 34 -12.23 -6.75 24.39
CA GLU A 34 -10.79 -6.69 24.61
C GLU A 34 -10.22 -8.03 25.05
N GLU A 35 -10.85 -8.74 25.99
CA GLU A 35 -10.46 -10.10 26.40
C GLU A 35 -10.55 -11.09 25.21
N MET A 36 -11.59 -10.98 24.38
CA MET A 36 -11.76 -11.85 23.20
C MET A 36 -10.75 -11.53 22.07
N LYS A 37 -10.33 -10.26 21.93
CA LYS A 37 -9.26 -9.87 21.01
C LYS A 37 -7.90 -10.35 21.51
N ASP A 38 -7.63 -10.22 22.82
CA ASP A 38 -6.38 -10.69 23.43
C ASP A 38 -6.23 -12.21 23.28
N ASP A 39 -7.31 -12.98 23.46
CA ASP A 39 -7.32 -14.44 23.27
C ASP A 39 -7.04 -14.85 21.80
N LEU A 40 -7.44 -14.03 20.82
CA LEU A 40 -7.17 -14.29 19.40
C LEU A 40 -5.68 -14.18 19.04
N PHE A 41 -4.99 -13.16 19.58
CA PHE A 41 -3.56 -12.94 19.35
C PHE A 41 -2.66 -13.95 20.07
N HIS A 42 -3.19 -14.64 21.07
CA HIS A 42 -2.50 -15.73 21.77
C HIS A 42 -2.86 -17.12 21.21
N SER A 43 -3.77 -17.20 20.24
CA SER A 43 -4.13 -18.47 19.62
C SER A 43 -2.92 -19.12 18.91
N PRO A 44 -2.67 -20.44 19.09
CA PRO A 44 -1.54 -21.12 18.45
C PRO A 44 -1.51 -20.95 16.93
N SER A 45 -2.68 -20.95 16.28
CA SER A 45 -2.81 -20.74 14.84
C SER A 45 -2.32 -19.36 14.40
N TYR A 46 -2.67 -18.30 15.15
CA TYR A 46 -2.17 -16.95 14.88
C TYR A 46 -0.66 -16.87 15.10
N LEU A 47 -0.14 -17.43 16.19
CA LEU A 47 1.29 -17.40 16.49
C LEU A 47 2.14 -18.10 15.41
N VAL A 48 1.67 -19.26 14.91
CA VAL A 48 2.34 -19.96 13.79
C VAL A 48 2.25 -19.16 12.50
N TYR A 49 1.08 -18.60 12.17
CA TYR A 49 0.93 -17.73 11.00
C TYR A 49 1.86 -16.52 11.08
N GLN A 50 1.90 -15.85 12.22
CA GLN A 50 2.75 -14.69 12.47
C GLN A 50 4.24 -15.06 12.42
N ALA A 51 4.64 -16.25 12.86
CA ALA A 51 6.03 -16.71 12.73
C ALA A 51 6.46 -16.89 11.26
N ILE A 52 5.55 -17.32 10.38
CA ILE A 52 5.83 -17.53 8.95
C ILE A 52 5.73 -16.22 8.16
N VAL A 53 4.63 -15.47 8.34
CA VAL A 53 4.29 -14.31 7.51
C VAL A 53 4.82 -13.00 8.11
N GLY A 54 5.01 -12.93 9.43
CA GLY A 54 5.42 -11.72 10.16
C GLY A 54 6.67 -11.05 9.57
N PRO A 55 7.79 -11.76 9.33
CA PRO A 55 8.96 -11.15 8.71
C PRO A 55 8.67 -10.55 7.33
N ALA A 56 7.87 -11.23 6.51
CA ALA A 56 7.48 -10.72 5.19
C ALA A 56 6.55 -9.51 5.29
N PHE A 57 5.66 -9.49 6.28
CA PHE A 57 4.80 -8.36 6.57
C PHE A 57 5.61 -7.13 7.03
N GLU A 58 6.63 -7.31 7.87
CA GLU A 58 7.53 -6.21 8.25
C GLU A 58 8.23 -5.59 7.03
N PHE A 59 8.74 -6.43 6.13
CA PHE A 59 9.29 -5.97 4.85
C PHE A 59 8.25 -5.18 4.04
N PHE A 60 7.02 -5.69 3.95
CA PHE A 60 5.94 -5.02 3.23
C PHE A 60 5.60 -3.65 3.84
N VAL A 61 5.47 -3.55 5.17
CA VAL A 61 5.21 -2.27 5.85
C VAL A 61 6.35 -1.27 5.61
N GLN A 62 7.60 -1.71 5.67
CA GLN A 62 8.76 -0.87 5.35
C GLN A 62 8.72 -0.38 3.90
N ALA A 63 8.31 -1.24 2.96
CA ALA A 63 8.13 -0.86 1.56
C ALA A 63 7.03 0.19 1.39
N GLN A 64 5.91 0.07 2.10
CA GLN A 64 4.81 1.04 2.04
C GLN A 64 5.21 2.42 2.59
N GLN A 65 6.08 2.48 3.59
CA GLN A 65 6.59 3.75 4.13
C GLN A 65 7.37 4.58 3.09
N VAL A 66 7.91 3.93 2.05
CA VAL A 66 8.63 4.62 0.96
C VAL A 66 7.67 5.44 0.09
N VAL A 67 6.41 5.00 -0.07
CA VAL A 67 5.41 5.68 -0.92
C VAL A 67 5.26 7.15 -0.53
N ARG A 68 5.21 7.46 0.77
CA ARG A 68 5.11 8.85 1.26
C ARG A 68 6.29 9.71 0.80
N ARG A 69 7.50 9.14 0.78
CA ARG A 69 8.70 9.85 0.33
C ARG A 69 8.64 10.15 -1.17
N ILE A 70 8.07 9.24 -1.96
CA ILE A 70 7.85 9.44 -3.40
C ILE A 70 6.78 10.54 -3.61
N ILE A 71 5.66 10.50 -2.88
CA ILE A 71 4.61 11.53 -2.96
C ILE A 71 5.16 12.92 -2.63
N CYS A 72 6.05 13.05 -1.65
CA CYS A 72 6.59 14.36 -1.25
C CYS A 72 7.47 15.03 -2.31
N ILE A 73 8.01 14.30 -3.29
CA ILE A 73 8.82 14.86 -4.38
C ILE A 73 8.04 15.06 -5.69
N ASP A 74 6.76 14.68 -5.68
CA ASP A 74 5.84 14.89 -6.78
C ASP A 74 5.56 16.38 -7.04
N LEU A 75 5.30 16.72 -8.29
CA LEU A 75 5.13 18.10 -8.75
C LEU A 75 3.98 18.83 -8.08
N HIS A 76 3.01 18.10 -7.52
CA HIS A 76 1.89 18.69 -6.81
C HIS A 76 2.15 18.91 -5.32
N HIS A 77 3.33 18.52 -4.83
CA HIS A 77 3.74 18.63 -3.42
C HIS A 77 5.02 19.46 -3.23
N ARG A 78 5.70 19.81 -4.31
CA ARG A 78 6.98 20.51 -4.31
C ARG A 78 7.09 21.43 -5.54
N SER A 79 7.87 22.51 -5.42
CA SER A 79 8.30 23.28 -6.59
C SER A 79 9.04 22.41 -7.61
N ARG A 80 8.73 22.62 -8.89
CA ARG A 80 9.27 21.91 -10.05
C ARG A 80 9.42 22.89 -11.21
N GLY A 81 10.22 22.51 -12.20
CA GLY A 81 10.34 23.26 -13.46
C GLY A 81 11.53 24.22 -13.57
N THR A 82 12.27 24.47 -12.48
CA THR A 82 13.60 25.08 -12.57
C THR A 82 14.69 24.00 -12.56
N LEU A 83 15.88 24.31 -13.10
CA LEU A 83 17.02 23.38 -13.03
C LEU A 83 17.38 23.00 -11.59
N SER A 84 17.27 23.96 -10.65
CA SER A 84 17.55 23.70 -9.23
C SER A 84 16.53 22.75 -8.62
N ASP A 85 15.23 22.94 -8.93
CA ASP A 85 14.17 22.07 -8.43
C ASP A 85 14.32 20.64 -8.95
N GLU A 86 14.54 20.48 -10.26
CA GLU A 86 14.68 19.14 -10.86
C GLU A 86 15.94 18.45 -10.36
N PHE A 87 17.04 19.18 -10.16
CA PHE A 87 18.26 18.61 -9.59
C PHE A 87 18.03 18.07 -8.16
N GLU A 88 17.33 18.82 -7.30
CA GLU A 88 17.03 18.37 -5.95
C GLU A 88 16.09 17.16 -5.94
N VAL A 89 15.09 17.14 -6.82
CA VAL A 89 14.19 15.98 -7.01
C VAL A 89 14.99 14.74 -7.38
N LEU A 90 15.93 14.86 -8.33
CA LEU A 90 16.79 13.74 -8.73
C LEU A 90 17.67 13.25 -7.56
N GLN A 91 18.24 14.16 -6.78
CA GLN A 91 19.03 13.78 -5.60
C GLN A 91 18.20 12.99 -4.57
N ILE A 92 17.00 13.46 -4.26
CA ILE A 92 16.10 12.75 -3.33
C ILE A 92 15.69 11.41 -3.94
N ALA A 93 15.37 11.38 -5.23
CA ALA A 93 14.97 10.17 -5.92
C ALA A 93 16.08 9.10 -5.96
N HIS A 94 17.33 9.50 -6.16
CA HIS A 94 18.47 8.59 -6.06
C HIS A 94 18.61 7.99 -4.66
N LYS A 95 18.42 8.79 -3.62
CA LYS A 95 18.42 8.30 -2.24
C LYS A 95 17.25 7.34 -1.98
N VAL A 96 16.04 7.68 -2.41
CA VAL A 96 14.87 6.79 -2.30
C VAL A 96 15.10 5.48 -3.06
N GLY A 97 15.66 5.55 -4.28
CA GLY A 97 16.01 4.39 -5.07
C GLY A 97 17.03 3.49 -4.37
N ALA A 98 18.12 4.05 -3.84
CA ALA A 98 19.11 3.30 -3.07
C ALA A 98 18.54 2.65 -1.80
N ASP A 99 17.61 3.32 -1.12
CA ASP A 99 16.93 2.75 0.04
C ASP A 99 16.01 1.59 -0.37
N LEU A 100 15.30 1.69 -1.50
CA LEU A 100 14.51 0.59 -2.04
C LEU A 100 15.38 -0.62 -2.40
N GLU A 101 16.55 -0.39 -3.01
CA GLU A 101 17.52 -1.46 -3.27
C GLU A 101 17.97 -2.11 -1.96
N THR A 102 18.37 -1.30 -0.99
CA THR A 102 18.83 -1.80 0.31
C THR A 102 17.75 -2.63 0.99
N LEU A 103 16.49 -2.18 0.94
CA LEU A 103 15.35 -2.92 1.46
C LEU A 103 15.16 -4.27 0.73
N TRP A 104 15.27 -4.29 -0.60
CA TRP A 104 15.20 -5.54 -1.37
C TRP A 104 16.30 -6.53 -1.01
N HIS A 105 17.54 -6.05 -0.85
CA HIS A 105 18.68 -6.91 -0.50
C HIS A 105 18.59 -7.44 0.93
N ARG A 106 17.94 -6.70 1.84
CA ARG A 106 17.73 -7.08 3.25
C ARG A 106 16.41 -7.81 3.49
N ARG A 107 15.62 -8.07 2.45
CA ARG A 107 14.34 -8.77 2.58
C ARG A 107 14.55 -10.15 3.24
N PRO A 108 13.62 -10.62 4.06
CA PRO A 108 13.71 -11.95 4.64
C PRO A 108 13.61 -13.01 3.54
N SER A 109 14.47 -14.04 3.62
CA SER A 109 14.53 -15.13 2.64
C SER A 109 13.22 -15.90 2.49
N VAL A 110 12.38 -15.90 3.53
CA VAL A 110 11.05 -16.51 3.49
C VAL A 110 10.19 -15.97 2.35
N ILE A 111 10.37 -14.70 1.95
CA ILE A 111 9.63 -14.12 0.82
C ILE A 111 9.91 -14.91 -0.47
N ASP A 112 11.16 -15.35 -0.70
CA ASP A 112 11.59 -15.89 -1.99
C ASP A 112 10.94 -17.24 -2.36
N VAL A 113 10.20 -17.87 -1.42
CA VAL A 113 9.43 -19.10 -1.68
C VAL A 113 8.14 -18.86 -2.48
N TYR A 114 7.76 -17.60 -2.73
CA TYR A 114 6.49 -17.25 -3.40
C TYR A 114 6.30 -17.89 -4.79
N GLY A 115 7.40 -18.31 -5.43
CA GLY A 115 7.43 -18.91 -6.77
C GLY A 115 7.41 -20.44 -6.79
N GLN A 116 7.48 -21.11 -5.64
CA GLN A 116 7.58 -22.56 -5.52
C GLN A 116 6.73 -23.07 -4.35
N PRO A 117 5.39 -22.97 -4.42
CA PRO A 117 4.52 -23.44 -3.34
C PRO A 117 4.72 -24.92 -3.01
N GLU A 118 5.08 -25.74 -4.00
CA GLU A 118 5.34 -27.17 -3.84
C GLU A 118 6.54 -27.45 -2.93
N ALA A 119 7.53 -26.56 -2.89
CA ALA A 119 8.66 -26.68 -1.99
C ALA A 119 8.26 -26.56 -0.51
N LEU A 120 7.06 -26.04 -0.23
CA LEU A 120 6.52 -25.96 1.13
C LEU A 120 5.64 -27.15 1.50
N HIS A 121 5.26 -28.02 0.55
CA HIS A 121 4.29 -29.10 0.82
C HIS A 121 4.81 -30.17 1.78
N ASP A 122 6.13 -30.32 1.91
CA ASP A 122 6.75 -31.22 2.89
C ASP A 122 6.66 -30.67 4.33
N THR A 123 6.38 -29.37 4.50
CA THR A 123 6.34 -28.68 5.80
C THR A 123 4.95 -28.16 6.17
N LEU A 124 4.22 -27.64 5.19
CA LEU A 124 2.90 -27.03 5.33
C LEU A 124 1.90 -27.81 4.48
N CYS A 125 0.66 -27.90 4.95
CA CYS A 125 -0.41 -28.42 4.10
C CYS A 125 -0.63 -27.50 2.89
N ALA A 126 -1.00 -28.09 1.75
CA ALA A 126 -1.10 -27.38 0.48
C ALA A 126 -1.93 -26.08 0.53
N PRO A 127 -3.11 -26.01 1.19
CA PRO A 127 -3.86 -24.76 1.26
C PRO A 127 -3.11 -23.63 1.97
N VAL A 128 -2.37 -23.94 3.03
CA VAL A 128 -1.59 -22.95 3.79
C VAL A 128 -0.37 -22.51 2.99
N ALA A 129 0.34 -23.45 2.35
CA ALA A 129 1.45 -23.14 1.46
C ALA A 129 1.04 -22.19 0.33
N LEU A 130 -0.10 -22.48 -0.32
CA LEU A 130 -0.65 -21.63 -1.37
C LEU A 130 -0.96 -20.23 -0.84
N GLU A 131 -1.64 -20.10 0.30
CA GLU A 131 -2.01 -18.80 0.87
C GLU A 131 -0.79 -17.95 1.29
N VAL A 132 0.24 -18.59 1.85
CA VAL A 132 1.52 -17.94 2.15
C VAL A 132 2.16 -17.40 0.88
N CYS A 133 2.27 -18.22 -0.17
CA CYS A 133 2.83 -17.80 -1.45
C CYS A 133 2.00 -16.68 -2.10
N ARG A 134 0.66 -16.74 -2.05
CA ARG A 134 -0.22 -15.66 -2.53
C ARG A 134 0.07 -14.35 -1.82
N THR A 135 0.13 -14.37 -0.49
CA THR A 135 0.46 -13.20 0.33
C THR A 135 1.81 -12.60 -0.06
N PHE A 136 2.84 -13.44 -0.21
CA PHE A 136 4.17 -12.96 -0.60
C PHE A 136 4.20 -12.39 -2.01
N ARG A 137 3.49 -12.99 -2.98
CA ARG A 137 3.37 -12.41 -4.33
C ARG A 137 2.75 -11.01 -4.30
N GLN A 138 1.73 -10.80 -3.47
CA GLN A 138 1.14 -9.47 -3.28
C GLN A 138 2.15 -8.46 -2.71
N TYR A 139 2.95 -8.86 -1.72
CA TYR A 139 3.98 -8.00 -1.14
C TYR A 139 5.07 -7.64 -2.15
N VAL A 140 5.54 -8.62 -2.93
CA VAL A 140 6.54 -8.39 -3.97
C VAL A 140 5.99 -7.49 -5.08
N ALA A 141 4.76 -7.72 -5.56
CA ALA A 141 4.14 -6.88 -6.58
C ALA A 141 4.01 -5.42 -6.13
N ASN A 142 3.57 -5.20 -4.88
CA ASN A 142 3.50 -3.86 -4.28
C ASN A 142 4.87 -3.22 -4.08
N PHE A 143 5.88 -3.99 -3.70
CA PHE A 143 7.24 -3.48 -3.62
C PHE A 143 7.76 -3.04 -5.00
N LEU A 144 7.55 -3.84 -6.04
CA LEU A 144 7.96 -3.52 -7.41
C LEU A 144 7.27 -2.26 -7.95
N ALA A 145 6.00 -2.06 -7.59
CA ALA A 145 5.23 -0.88 -7.94
C ALA A 145 5.91 0.43 -7.48
N ASN A 146 6.67 0.40 -6.37
CA ASN A 146 7.41 1.57 -5.88
C ASN A 146 8.53 2.01 -6.83
N PHE A 147 9.21 1.09 -7.53
CA PHE A 147 10.22 1.48 -8.53
C PHE A 147 9.59 2.18 -9.73
N ILE A 148 8.47 1.65 -10.19
CA ILE A 148 7.71 2.22 -11.30
C ILE A 148 7.19 3.60 -10.90
N TYR A 149 6.62 3.73 -9.70
CA TYR A 149 6.08 4.99 -9.22
C TYR A 149 7.17 6.05 -8.99
N LEU A 150 8.31 5.68 -8.42
CA LEU A 150 9.46 6.57 -8.27
C LEU A 150 9.94 7.08 -9.63
N HIS A 151 10.04 6.18 -10.63
CA HIS A 151 10.41 6.55 -11.99
C HIS A 151 9.42 7.58 -12.56
N ARG A 152 8.12 7.31 -12.40
CA ARG A 152 7.05 8.20 -12.85
C ARG A 152 7.10 9.61 -12.26
N VAL A 153 7.49 9.72 -11.00
CA VAL A 153 7.48 10.99 -10.28
C VAL A 153 8.76 11.80 -10.50
N ALA A 154 9.92 11.14 -10.46
CA ALA A 154 11.21 11.80 -10.42
C ALA A 154 11.94 11.85 -11.78
N PHE A 155 11.59 10.95 -12.71
CA PHE A 155 12.34 10.76 -13.95
C PHE A 155 11.47 10.99 -15.20
N ALA A 156 10.53 11.94 -15.13
CA ALA A 156 9.46 12.11 -16.12
C ALA A 156 9.82 12.47 -17.56
N ILE A 157 11.04 12.93 -17.74
CA ILE A 157 11.58 13.28 -19.05
C ILE A 157 12.54 12.20 -19.57
N TYR A 158 12.83 11.17 -18.77
CA TYR A 158 13.81 10.13 -19.10
C TYR A 158 13.11 8.88 -19.62
N PRO A 159 13.78 8.11 -20.50
CA PRO A 159 13.27 6.81 -20.90
C PRO A 159 13.22 5.85 -19.72
N ARG A 160 12.34 4.84 -19.83
CA ARG A 160 12.25 3.75 -18.87
C ARG A 160 13.60 3.05 -18.73
N THR A 161 13.97 2.77 -17.50
CA THR A 161 15.15 1.95 -17.20
C THR A 161 14.82 0.46 -17.34
N ASP A 162 15.84 -0.37 -17.53
CA ASP A 162 15.68 -1.83 -17.52
C ASP A 162 15.03 -2.33 -16.23
N ARG A 163 15.30 -1.65 -15.12
CA ARG A 163 14.66 -1.94 -13.83
C ARG A 163 13.15 -1.73 -13.86
N VAL A 164 12.68 -0.66 -14.48
CA VAL A 164 11.24 -0.38 -14.62
C VAL A 164 10.60 -1.41 -15.55
N ASN A 165 11.23 -1.72 -16.68
CA ASN A 165 10.73 -2.76 -17.59
C ASN A 165 10.65 -4.12 -16.87
N GLY A 166 11.70 -4.53 -16.16
CA GLY A 166 11.71 -5.77 -15.39
C GLY A 166 10.68 -5.79 -14.24
N ALA A 167 10.42 -4.64 -13.60
CA ALA A 167 9.36 -4.53 -12.59
C ALA A 167 7.96 -4.71 -13.20
N VAL A 168 7.69 -4.11 -14.37
CA VAL A 168 6.44 -4.32 -15.12
C VAL A 168 6.25 -5.79 -15.47
N ASP A 169 7.27 -6.41 -16.08
CA ASP A 169 7.23 -7.82 -16.48
C ASP A 169 6.96 -8.73 -15.29
N LYS A 170 7.64 -8.47 -14.17
CA LYS A 170 7.49 -9.26 -12.96
C LYS A 170 6.11 -9.08 -12.31
N ILE A 171 5.56 -7.87 -12.26
CA ILE A 171 4.19 -7.64 -11.76
C ILE A 171 3.18 -8.41 -12.61
N ILE A 172 3.29 -8.34 -13.94
CA ILE A 172 2.41 -9.07 -14.85
C ILE A 172 2.54 -10.58 -14.65
N GLN A 173 3.76 -11.10 -14.51
CA GLN A 173 3.99 -12.52 -14.22
C GLN A 173 3.30 -12.95 -12.91
N LEU A 174 3.52 -12.21 -11.83
CA LEU A 174 2.93 -12.51 -10.52
C LEU A 174 1.40 -12.45 -10.57
N ALA A 175 0.87 -11.45 -11.24
CA ALA A 175 -0.56 -11.27 -11.44
C ALA A 175 -1.16 -12.40 -12.30
N THR A 176 -0.46 -12.86 -13.34
CA THR A 176 -0.90 -13.97 -14.19
C THR A 176 -1.03 -15.27 -13.38
N ILE A 177 -0.02 -15.57 -12.54
CA ILE A 177 -0.04 -16.73 -11.64
C ILE A 177 -1.22 -16.63 -10.67
N GLU A 178 -1.42 -15.45 -10.09
CA GLU A 178 -2.47 -15.23 -9.09
C GLU A 178 -3.88 -15.30 -9.68
N SER A 179 -4.09 -14.73 -10.87
CA SER A 179 -5.36 -14.78 -11.61
C SER A 179 -5.72 -16.21 -12.00
N ALA A 180 -4.74 -17.02 -12.42
CA ALA A 180 -4.96 -18.43 -12.77
C ALA A 180 -5.25 -19.32 -11.55
N GLY A 181 -4.69 -19.00 -10.39
CA GLY A 181 -4.83 -19.78 -9.16
C GLY A 181 -5.98 -19.37 -8.24
N SER A 182 -6.68 -18.27 -8.53
CA SER A 182 -7.78 -17.75 -7.69
C SER A 182 -9.14 -18.17 -8.24
N LEU A 183 -10.04 -18.65 -7.38
CA LEU A 183 -11.48 -18.74 -7.66
C LEU A 183 -12.12 -17.50 -7.00
N PRO A 184 -12.85 -16.63 -7.73
CA PRO A 184 -13.51 -16.82 -9.03
C PRO A 184 -12.76 -16.29 -10.28
N GLY A 185 -11.42 -16.35 -10.33
CA GLY A 185 -10.65 -16.08 -11.55
C GLY A 185 -10.32 -14.61 -11.82
N HIS A 186 -10.27 -13.79 -10.76
CA HIS A 186 -9.77 -12.42 -10.81
C HIS A 186 -8.72 -12.17 -9.73
N LEU A 187 -7.90 -11.14 -9.94
CA LEU A 187 -6.90 -10.73 -8.97
C LEU A 187 -7.48 -10.22 -7.63
N PRO A 188 -6.76 -10.43 -6.52
CA PRO A 188 -7.00 -9.74 -5.26
C PRO A 188 -6.87 -8.21 -5.40
N VAL A 189 -7.61 -7.46 -4.58
CA VAL A 189 -7.56 -5.99 -4.55
C VAL A 189 -6.16 -5.41 -4.32
N SER A 190 -5.29 -6.13 -3.60
CA SER A 190 -3.90 -5.72 -3.35
C SER A 190 -3.05 -5.63 -4.61
N PHE A 191 -3.48 -6.22 -5.73
CA PHE A 191 -2.84 -6.04 -7.04
C PHE A 191 -3.32 -4.80 -7.79
N MET A 192 -4.39 -4.13 -7.35
CA MET A 192 -5.00 -2.99 -8.05
C MET A 192 -3.97 -1.88 -8.31
N TRP A 193 -3.21 -1.47 -7.30
CA TRP A 193 -2.15 -0.47 -7.46
C TRP A 193 -0.98 -0.97 -8.34
N PRO A 194 -0.38 -2.16 -8.08
CA PRO A 194 0.67 -2.72 -8.92
C PRO A 194 0.32 -2.78 -10.42
N ILE A 195 -0.85 -3.30 -10.77
CA ILE A 195 -1.24 -3.42 -12.18
C ILE A 195 -1.60 -2.07 -12.80
N PHE A 196 -2.20 -1.15 -12.02
CA PHE A 196 -2.47 0.20 -12.49
C PHE A 196 -1.17 0.92 -12.88
N ILE A 197 -0.17 0.92 -11.99
CA ILE A 197 1.09 1.62 -12.26
C ILE A 197 1.89 0.91 -13.35
N ALA A 198 1.87 -0.44 -13.40
CA ALA A 198 2.47 -1.21 -14.47
C ALA A 198 1.81 -0.93 -15.82
N GLY A 199 0.50 -0.71 -15.87
CA GLY A 199 -0.22 -0.36 -17.09
C GLY A 199 0.23 0.98 -17.67
N LEU A 200 0.52 1.96 -16.82
CA LEU A 200 1.03 3.25 -17.26
C LEU A 200 2.43 3.19 -17.89
N GLU A 201 3.22 2.17 -17.51
CA GLU A 201 4.58 1.92 -18.03
C GLU A 201 4.69 0.71 -18.96
N GLY A 202 3.59 0.00 -19.23
CA GLY A 202 3.60 -1.20 -20.07
C GLY A 202 3.75 -0.90 -21.56
N SER A 203 4.13 -1.92 -22.33
CA SER A 203 3.95 -1.96 -23.78
C SER A 203 2.46 -2.03 -24.16
N GLN A 204 2.14 -1.90 -25.45
CA GLN A 204 0.77 -2.01 -25.95
C GLN A 204 0.11 -3.33 -25.51
N ASP A 205 0.79 -4.45 -25.72
CA ASP A 205 0.28 -5.80 -25.41
C ASP A 205 0.09 -6.00 -23.90
N GLN A 206 1.07 -5.52 -23.11
CA GLN A 206 1.01 -5.56 -21.65
C GLN A 206 -0.17 -4.73 -21.12
N ARG A 207 -0.39 -3.53 -21.67
CA ARG A 207 -1.54 -2.68 -21.32
C ARG A 207 -2.85 -3.34 -21.64
N GLN A 208 -2.97 -3.97 -22.81
CA GLN A 208 -4.20 -4.66 -23.20
C GLN A 208 -4.53 -5.79 -22.21
N TRP A 209 -3.53 -6.58 -21.82
CA TRP A 209 -3.69 -7.61 -20.79
C TRP A 209 -4.11 -7.01 -19.43
N ILE A 210 -3.44 -5.94 -18.99
CA ILE A 210 -3.74 -5.26 -17.71
C ILE A 210 -5.18 -4.73 -17.70
N VAL A 211 -5.62 -4.08 -18.78
CA VAL A 211 -6.98 -3.54 -18.90
C VAL A 211 -8.02 -4.67 -18.79
N GLN A 212 -7.80 -5.81 -19.46
CA GLN A 212 -8.69 -6.97 -19.36
C GLN A 212 -8.76 -7.55 -17.94
N GLU A 213 -7.64 -7.58 -17.22
CA GLU A 213 -7.60 -8.04 -15.84
C GLU A 213 -8.32 -7.05 -14.90
N MET A 214 -8.09 -5.75 -15.07
CA MET A 214 -8.79 -4.72 -14.29
C MET A 214 -10.30 -4.69 -14.56
N GLN A 215 -10.73 -4.99 -15.80
CA GLN A 215 -12.14 -5.21 -16.13
C GLN A 215 -12.73 -6.39 -15.36
N ARG A 216 -12.01 -7.52 -15.27
CA ARG A 216 -12.44 -8.67 -14.44
C ARG A 216 -12.54 -8.32 -12.96
N MET A 217 -11.56 -7.58 -12.42
CA MET A 217 -11.60 -7.10 -11.03
C MET A 217 -12.78 -6.14 -10.78
N ALA A 218 -13.12 -5.30 -11.76
CA ALA A 218 -14.26 -4.40 -11.67
C ALA A 218 -15.60 -5.15 -11.78
N ALA A 219 -15.68 -6.23 -12.57
CA ALA A 219 -16.90 -7.01 -12.79
C ALA A 219 -17.24 -8.03 -11.67
N ALA A 220 -16.37 -8.21 -10.67
CA ALA A 220 -16.45 -9.25 -9.62
C ALA A 220 -17.62 -9.10 -8.62
N ARG A 221 -18.81 -8.68 -9.05
CA ARG A 221 -19.76 -7.97 -8.20
C ARG A 221 -21.08 -8.69 -7.90
N GLU A 222 -21.35 -9.89 -8.42
CA GLU A 222 -22.75 -10.35 -8.45
C GLU A 222 -23.06 -11.74 -7.84
N ASN A 223 -22.09 -12.63 -7.61
CA ASN A 223 -22.41 -14.02 -7.22
C ASN A 223 -21.59 -14.62 -6.05
N GLU A 224 -20.79 -13.81 -5.36
CA GLU A 224 -19.85 -14.30 -4.35
C GLU A 224 -20.37 -14.07 -2.91
N PRO A 225 -20.36 -15.08 -2.03
CA PRO A 225 -20.72 -14.91 -0.62
C PRO A 225 -19.81 -13.90 0.06
N ALA A 226 -20.31 -13.19 1.08
CA ALA A 226 -19.63 -12.08 1.79
C ALA A 226 -18.24 -12.39 2.40
N THR A 227 -17.76 -13.62 2.28
CA THR A 227 -16.44 -14.09 2.72
C THR A 227 -15.35 -13.99 1.66
N SER A 228 -15.66 -13.72 0.38
CA SER A 228 -14.67 -13.69 -0.71
C SER A 228 -14.34 -12.27 -1.22
N ILE A 229 -13.04 -11.99 -1.21
CA ILE A 229 -12.29 -10.94 -1.93
C ILE A 229 -13.06 -9.63 -2.15
N SER A 230 -12.89 -8.71 -1.20
CA SER A 230 -13.43 -7.35 -1.27
C SER A 230 -13.04 -6.65 -2.58
N ARG A 231 -14.01 -6.39 -3.45
CA ARG A 231 -13.87 -5.50 -4.61
C ARG A 231 -13.39 -4.13 -4.15
N HIS A 232 -12.43 -3.53 -4.87
CA HIS A 232 -12.02 -2.16 -4.59
C HIS A 232 -13.22 -1.20 -4.77
N PRO A 233 -13.52 -0.30 -3.81
CA PRO A 233 -14.71 0.56 -3.86
C PRO A 233 -14.74 1.49 -5.08
N SER A 234 -13.56 1.75 -5.67
CA SER A 234 -13.40 2.59 -6.86
C SER A 234 -12.86 1.83 -8.08
N ALA A 235 -13.02 0.51 -8.17
CA ALA A 235 -12.49 -0.31 -9.27
C ALA A 235 -12.84 0.26 -10.66
N ASP A 236 -14.11 0.62 -10.89
CA ASP A 236 -14.57 1.19 -12.16
C ASP A 236 -13.87 2.52 -12.49
N LYS A 237 -13.65 3.36 -11.46
CA LYS A 237 -12.96 4.65 -11.63
C LYS A 237 -11.48 4.48 -11.92
N ILE A 238 -10.83 3.49 -11.30
CA ILE A 238 -9.41 3.20 -11.55
C ILE A 238 -9.22 2.69 -12.97
N LEU A 239 -10.09 1.78 -13.44
CA LEU A 239 -10.09 1.30 -14.83
C LEU A 239 -10.23 2.46 -15.81
N LEU A 240 -11.25 3.31 -15.64
CA LEU A 240 -11.46 4.47 -16.51
C LEU A 240 -10.27 5.44 -16.50
N LEU A 241 -9.65 5.64 -15.32
CA LEU A 241 -8.46 6.45 -15.19
C LEU A 241 -7.28 5.86 -15.98
N LEU A 242 -7.07 4.53 -15.91
CA LEU A 242 -6.01 3.86 -16.66
C LEU A 242 -6.21 4.00 -18.17
N GLU A 243 -7.43 3.76 -18.65
CA GLU A 243 -7.77 3.87 -20.07
C GLU A 243 -7.54 5.30 -20.59
N GLU A 244 -7.98 6.31 -19.84
CA GLU A 244 -7.79 7.70 -20.26
C GLU A 244 -6.33 8.14 -20.19
N MET A 245 -5.60 7.73 -19.16
CA MET A 245 -4.17 8.06 -19.04
C MET A 245 -3.35 7.44 -20.16
N THR A 246 -3.56 6.15 -20.46
CA THR A 246 -2.85 5.46 -21.55
C THR A 246 -3.20 6.09 -22.90
N ARG A 247 -4.48 6.40 -23.16
CA ARG A 247 -4.92 7.14 -24.36
C ARG A 247 -4.20 8.48 -24.52
N ARG A 248 -4.10 9.28 -23.46
CA ARG A 248 -3.38 10.57 -23.49
C ARG A 248 -1.88 10.39 -23.70
N GLN A 249 -1.28 9.37 -23.10
CA GLN A 249 0.13 9.05 -23.30
C GLN A 249 0.43 8.70 -24.76
N ASP A 250 -0.46 7.94 -25.40
CA ASP A 250 -0.29 7.53 -26.79
C ASP A 250 -0.46 8.71 -27.77
N VAL A 251 -1.43 9.59 -27.53
CA VAL A 251 -1.66 10.79 -28.35
C VAL A 251 -0.52 11.81 -28.19
N SER A 252 -0.12 12.12 -26.95
CA SER A 252 0.87 13.16 -26.67
C SER A 252 2.31 12.68 -26.79
N ARG A 253 2.54 11.37 -26.82
CA ARG A 253 3.87 10.73 -26.69
C ARG A 253 4.64 11.22 -25.45
N SER A 254 3.90 11.61 -24.42
CA SER A 254 4.42 12.15 -23.16
C SER A 254 3.64 11.56 -21.99
N TRP A 255 4.18 11.66 -20.78
CA TRP A 255 3.49 11.11 -19.60
C TRP A 255 2.25 11.92 -19.25
N ALA A 256 1.14 11.22 -19.01
CA ALA A 256 -0.07 11.82 -18.46
C ALA A 256 0.07 11.96 -16.93
N ASP A 257 -0.21 13.16 -16.42
CA ASP A 257 -0.25 13.42 -14.99
C ASP A 257 -1.54 12.85 -14.37
N SER A 258 -1.39 11.88 -13.45
CA SER A 258 -2.53 11.17 -12.88
C SER A 258 -3.47 12.05 -12.07
N ARG A 259 -2.98 13.13 -11.44
CA ARG A 259 -3.79 14.01 -10.60
C ARG A 259 -4.58 15.00 -11.44
N CYS A 260 -4.03 15.49 -12.54
CA CYS A 260 -4.73 16.31 -13.52
C CYS A 260 -5.85 15.51 -14.18
N VAL A 261 -5.54 14.32 -14.73
CA VAL A 261 -6.56 13.47 -15.38
C VAL A 261 -7.66 13.08 -14.38
N ARG A 262 -7.30 12.73 -13.14
CA ARG A 262 -8.30 12.39 -12.11
C ARG A 262 -9.24 13.55 -11.79
N ARG A 263 -8.73 14.79 -11.67
CA ARG A 263 -9.54 15.98 -11.39
C ARG A 263 -10.48 16.33 -12.55
N GLU A 264 -10.08 16.03 -13.78
CA GLU A 264 -10.92 16.26 -14.96
C GLU A 264 -12.04 15.22 -15.09
N LEU A 265 -11.73 13.95 -14.81
CA LEU A 265 -12.69 12.85 -14.95
C LEU A 265 -13.66 12.73 -13.77
N PHE A 266 -13.24 13.07 -12.55
CA PHE A 266 -14.00 12.77 -11.34
C PHE A 266 -14.13 13.98 -10.42
N SER A 267 -15.37 14.29 -10.03
CA SER A 267 -15.66 15.36 -9.07
C SER A 267 -15.21 15.02 -7.64
N ASN A 268 -15.16 13.73 -7.29
CA ASN A 268 -14.81 13.26 -5.95
C ASN A 268 -13.43 12.57 -5.95
N PRO A 269 -12.54 12.90 -4.99
CA PRO A 269 -11.27 12.20 -4.86
C PRO A 269 -11.49 10.74 -4.43
N PHE A 270 -10.57 9.87 -4.85
CA PHE A 270 -10.48 8.49 -4.39
C PHE A 270 -9.00 8.06 -4.33
N VAL A 271 -8.76 7.00 -3.58
CA VAL A 271 -7.44 6.41 -3.37
C VAL A 271 -7.30 5.14 -4.20
N ILE A 272 -6.09 4.87 -4.68
CA ILE A 272 -5.73 3.67 -5.45
C ILE A 272 -4.82 2.75 -4.64
N ILE A 273 -4.03 3.32 -3.71
CA ILE A 273 -3.03 2.66 -2.85
C ILE A 273 -3.65 2.31 -1.49
#